data_AF-A0A972TT11-F1
#
_entry.id   AF-A0A972TT11-F1
#
_cell.length_a   1.000
_cell.length_b   1.000
_cell.length_c   1.000
_cell.angle_alpha   90.00
_cell.angle_beta   90.00
_cell.angle_gamma   90.00
#
_symmetry.space_group_name_H-M   'P 1'
#
loop_
_entity.id
_entity.type
_entity.pdbx_description
1 polymer ?
#
loop_
_entity_poly.entity_id
_entity_poly.type
_entity_poly.pdbx_seq_one_letter_code
_entity_poly.pdbx_strand_id
1 'polypeptide(L)'
;MPIYEYKCQECGKITEIFVRSLHKKIDLFCSHCNSKNLQKIFSTPSVVRVGNSPSKGLTCCGETERCETPPCSEGGTCRKD
;
A
#
# COMPACT_ATOMS: atom_id res chain seq x y z
N MET A 1 -9.54 3.63 7.29
CA MET A 1 -10.84 3.24 6.71
C MET A 1 -10.62 1.98 5.88
N PRO A 2 -10.99 0.78 6.36
CA PRO A 2 -10.72 -0.46 5.65
C PRO A 2 -11.69 -0.65 4.48
N ILE A 3 -11.13 -0.88 3.29
CA ILE A 3 -11.86 -1.35 2.11
C ILE A 3 -11.73 -2.87 2.10
N TYR A 4 -12.84 -3.58 1.93
CA TYR A 4 -12.84 -5.03 1.79
C TYR A 4 -13.39 -5.41 0.42
N GLU A 5 -12.75 -6.38 -0.21
CA GLU A 5 -13.19 -6.95 -1.47
C GLU A 5 -13.99 -8.23 -1.21
N TYR A 6 -15.06 -8.41 -2.00
CA TYR A 6 -15.89 -9.60 -1.95
C TYR A 6 -16.12 -10.14 -3.35
N LYS A 7 -15.93 -11.45 -3.53
CA LYS A 7 -16.24 -12.17 -4.77
C LYS A 7 -17.56 -12.90 -4.64
N CYS A 8 -18.48 -12.68 -5.58
CA CYS A 8 -19.71 -13.45 -5.65
C CYS A 8 -19.43 -14.87 -6.15
N GLN A 9 -19.93 -15.87 -5.43
CA GLN A 9 -19.79 -17.28 -5.81
C GLN A 9 -20.73 -17.69 -6.97
N GLU A 10 -21.82 -16.94 -7.20
CA GLU A 10 -22.78 -17.24 -8.27
C GLU A 10 -22.34 -16.66 -9.62
N CYS A 11 -21.97 -15.38 -9.67
CA CYS A 11 -21.62 -14.69 -10.92
C CYS A 11 -20.11 -14.43 -11.10
N GLY A 12 -19.29 -14.73 -10.09
CA GLY A 12 -17.84 -14.55 -10.13
C GLY A 12 -17.34 -13.10 -10.05
N LYS A 13 -18.24 -12.11 -10.05
CA LYS A 13 -17.87 -10.68 -10.03
C LYS A 13 -17.38 -10.24 -8.65
N ILE A 14 -16.45 -9.29 -8.65
CA ILE A 14 -15.84 -8.70 -7.46
C ILE A 14 -16.51 -7.36 -7.17
N THR A 15 -16.81 -7.12 -5.89
CA THR A 15 -17.37 -5.86 -5.39
C THR A 15 -16.55 -5.37 -4.21
N GLU A 16 -16.18 -4.10 -4.24
CA GLU A 16 -15.49 -3.42 -3.14
C GLU A 16 -16.52 -2.79 -2.20
N ILE A 17 -16.37 -3.07 -0.91
CA ILE A 17 -17.27 -2.57 0.12
C ILE A 17 -16.49 -1.76 1.15
N PHE A 18 -16.97 -0.53 1.31
CA PHE A 18 -16.44 0.43 2.23
C PHE A 18 -17.09 0.28 3.61
N VAL A 19 -16.35 -0.25 4.60
CA VAL A 19 -16.89 -0.50 5.94
C VAL A 19 -16.56 0.66 6.88
N ARG A 20 -17.58 1.48 7.19
CA ARG A 20 -17.48 2.57 8.17
C ARG A 20 -17.37 2.09 9.62
N SER A 21 -17.92 0.92 9.95
CA SER A 21 -17.88 0.33 11.29
C SER A 21 -17.94 -1.19 11.23
N LEU A 22 -16.97 -1.86 11.87
CA LEU A 22 -16.83 -3.33 11.86
C LEU A 22 -17.98 -4.07 12.58
N HIS A 23 -18.72 -3.38 13.45
CA HIS A 23 -19.80 -3.97 14.25
C HIS A 23 -21.18 -3.90 13.57
N LYS A 24 -21.29 -3.21 12.43
CA LYS A 24 -22.56 -3.16 11.70
C LYS A 24 -22.68 -4.41 10.83
N LYS A 25 -23.70 -5.23 11.07
CA LYS A 25 -24.12 -6.25 10.11
C LYS A 25 -24.60 -5.52 8.86
N ILE A 26 -23.74 -5.44 7.85
CA ILE A 26 -24.10 -4.93 6.54
C ILE A 26 -24.62 -6.14 5.76
N ASP A 27 -25.89 -6.10 5.34
CA ASP A 27 -26.39 -7.08 4.40
C ASP A 27 -25.72 -6.81 3.04
N LEU A 28 -24.75 -7.66 2.71
CA LEU A 28 -24.00 -7.57 1.46
C LEU A 28 -24.71 -8.40 0.40
N PHE A 29 -25.00 -7.75 -0.73
CA PHE A 29 -25.59 -8.37 -1.90
C PHE A 29 -24.71 -8.08 -3.11
N CYS A 30 -24.60 -9.05 -4.02
CA CYS A 30 -23.95 -8.80 -5.29
C CYS A 30 -24.78 -7.80 -6.12
N SER A 31 -24.16 -6.70 -6.56
CA SER A 31 -24.81 -5.68 -7.41
C SER A 31 -25.25 -6.17 -8.79
N HIS A 32 -24.84 -7.38 -9.19
CA HIS A 32 -25.12 -7.93 -10.52
C HIS A 32 -26.17 -9.03 -10.53
N CYS A 33 -26.17 -9.91 -9.53
CA CYS A 33 -27.09 -11.05 -9.47
C CYS A 33 -27.95 -11.07 -8.20
N ASN A 34 -27.82 -10.06 -7.32
CA ASN A 34 -28.54 -9.96 -6.05
C ASN A 34 -28.32 -11.13 -5.07
N SER A 35 -27.34 -11.99 -5.33
CA SER A 35 -26.99 -13.10 -4.45
C SER A 35 -26.35 -12.60 -3.16
N LYS A 36 -26.68 -13.25 -2.04
CA LYS A 36 -26.01 -13.05 -0.73
C LYS A 36 -24.75 -13.89 -0.59
N ASN A 37 -24.45 -14.76 -1.55
CA ASN A 37 -23.31 -15.67 -1.52
C ASN A 37 -22.03 -14.94 -1.97
N LEU A 38 -21.49 -14.15 -1.05
CA LEU A 38 -20.28 -13.35 -1.22
C LEU A 38 -19.17 -13.90 -0.32
N GLN A 39 -18.01 -14.16 -0.91
CA GLN A 39 -16.81 -14.54 -0.18
C GLN A 39 -15.87 -13.34 -0.07
N LYS A 40 -15.44 -13.01 1.14
CA LYS A 40 -14.40 -11.99 1.35
C LYS A 40 -13.09 -12.46 0.73
N ILE A 41 -12.49 -11.64 -0.12
CA ILE A 41 -11.17 -11.86 -0.69
C ILE A 41 -10.21 -10.77 -0.21
N PHE A 42 -8.92 -11.09 -0.23
CA PHE A 42 -7.87 -10.13 0.06
C PHE A 42 -7.07 -9.94 -1.22
N SER A 43 -6.91 -8.68 -1.63
CA SER A 43 -6.03 -8.33 -2.74
C SER A 43 -4.61 -8.78 -2.38
N THR A 44 -3.98 -9.58 -3.23
CA THR A 44 -2.56 -9.90 -3.09
C THR A 44 -1.75 -8.64 -3.37
N PRO A 45 -0.98 -8.12 -2.39
CA PRO A 45 -0.11 -7.01 -2.68
C PRO A 45 0.92 -7.44 -3.73
N SER A 46 1.01 -6.69 -4.83
CA SER A 46 2.06 -6.90 -5.82
C SER A 46 3.41 -6.70 -5.13
N VAL A 47 4.19 -7.77 -5.02
CA VAL A 47 5.57 -7.67 -4.52
C VAL A 47 6.35 -6.86 -5.54
N VAL A 48 6.68 -5.61 -5.21
CA VAL A 48 7.68 -4.85 -5.94
C VAL A 48 9.01 -5.59 -5.73
N ARG A 49 9.41 -6.40 -6.72
CA ARG A 49 10.77 -6.90 -6.80
C ARG A 49 11.63 -5.66 -7.03
N VAL A 50 12.24 -5.13 -5.97
CA VAL A 50 13.34 -4.17 -6.10
C VAL A 50 14.50 -4.95 -6.72
N GLY A 51 14.51 -4.97 -8.06
CA GLY A 51 15.62 -5.48 -8.84
C GLY A 51 16.82 -4.55 -8.61
N ASN A 52 17.96 -5.18 -8.33
CA ASN A 52 19.20 -4.62 -7.83
C ASN A 52 19.12 -4.08 -6.39
N SER A 53 19.97 -4.67 -5.56
CA SER A 53 20.53 -4.06 -4.35
C SER A 53 20.62 -2.54 -4.54
N PRO A 54 20.23 -1.71 -3.56
CA PRO A 54 20.52 -0.29 -3.67
C PRO A 54 22.02 -0.17 -3.96
N SER A 55 22.38 0.47 -5.08
CA SER A 55 23.75 0.96 -5.27
C SER A 55 24.13 1.60 -3.95
N LYS A 56 25.20 1.11 -3.28
CA LYS A 56 25.61 1.55 -1.93
C LYS A 56 25.20 3.00 -1.75
N GLY A 57 24.14 3.23 -0.98
CA GLY A 57 23.53 4.54 -0.89
C GLY A 57 24.61 5.50 -0.40
N LEU A 58 24.80 6.60 -1.11
CA LEU A 58 25.63 7.66 -0.60
C LEU A 58 25.02 8.14 0.74
N THR A 59 25.87 8.46 1.70
CA THR A 59 25.50 9.13 2.94
C THR A 59 24.99 10.56 2.62
N CYS A 60 24.67 11.36 3.65
CA CYS A 60 24.26 12.75 3.45
C CYS A 60 25.18 13.47 2.46
N CYS A 61 24.61 14.27 1.55
CA CYS A 61 25.33 15.08 0.58
C CYS A 61 26.10 14.31 -0.52
N GLY A 62 25.86 13.01 -0.70
CA GLY A 62 26.48 12.28 -1.82
C GLY A 62 27.85 11.68 -1.49
N GLU A 63 28.19 11.54 -0.21
CA GLU A 63 29.45 10.93 0.24
C GLU A 63 29.35 9.41 0.41
N THR A 64 30.47 8.69 0.40
CA THR A 64 30.47 7.23 0.60
C THR A 64 30.64 6.80 2.06
N GLU A 65 31.16 7.69 2.91
CA GLU A 65 31.39 7.44 4.34
C GLU A 65 30.60 8.41 5.22
N ARG A 66 30.44 8.04 6.50
CA ARG A 66 29.73 8.85 7.49
C ARG A 66 30.73 9.80 8.17
N CYS A 67 30.59 11.09 7.92
CA CYS A 67 31.34 12.13 8.62
C CYS A 67 30.73 12.44 10.00
N GLU A 68 31.56 12.88 10.96
CA GLU A 68 31.09 13.34 12.27
C GLU A 68 30.33 14.67 12.17
N THR A 69 30.77 15.56 11.28
CA THR A 69 30.08 16.83 10.97
C THR A 69 29.82 16.90 9.47
N PRO A 70 28.56 16.80 9.01
CA PRO A 70 28.26 16.90 7.60
C PRO A 70 28.41 18.35 7.10
N PRO A 71 28.81 18.56 5.83
CA PRO A 71 29.01 19.90 5.28
C PRO A 71 27.74 20.77 5.26
N CYS A 72 26.56 20.14 5.44
CA CYS A 72 25.28 20.83 5.60
C CYS A 72 24.99 21.32 7.04
N SER A 73 25.85 21.01 8.03
CA SER A 73 25.68 21.45 9.43
C SER A 73 26.13 22.90 9.68
N GLU A 74 26.90 23.51 8.78
CA GLU A 74 27.44 24.87 8.97
C GLU A 74 26.52 26.00 8.46
N GLY A 75 25.22 25.71 8.26
CA GLY A 75 24.18 26.74 8.10
C GLY A 75 23.69 27.01 6.67
N GLY A 76 23.94 26.10 5.72
CA GLY A 76 23.38 26.15 4.36
C GLY A 76 22.19 25.21 4.14
N THR A 77 21.34 25.52 3.15
CA THR A 77 20.24 24.62 2.75
C THR A 77 20.80 23.41 1.99
N CYS A 78 20.58 22.19 2.49
CA CYS A 78 20.97 20.97 1.80
C CYS A 78 20.03 20.72 0.61
N ARG A 79 20.55 20.76 -0.63
CA ARG A 79 19.81 20.43 -1.85
C ARG A 79 20.59 19.37 -2.63
N LYS A 80 19.86 18.40 -3.18
CA LYS A 80 20.34 17.48 -4.20
C LYS A 80 20.00 18.12 -5.54
N ASP A 81 20.99 18.48 -6.34
CA ASP A 81 20.77 18.82 -7.76
C ASP A 81 20.40 17.55 -8.55
#